data_AF-A0A7H8IN79-F1
#
_entry.id   AF-A0A7H8IN79-F1
#
_cell.length_a   1.000
_cell.length_b   1.000
_cell.length_c   1.000
_cell.angle_alpha   90.00
_cell.angle_beta   90.00
_cell.angle_gamma   90.00
#
_symmetry.space_group_name_H-M   'P 1'
#
loop_
_entity.id
_entity.type
_entity.pdbx_description
1 polymer ?
#
loop_
_entity_poly.entity_id
_entity_poly.type
_entity_poly.pdbx_seq_one_letter_code
_entity_poly.pdbx_strand_id
1 'polypeptide(L)'
;MPEARSWQVREWLSRARSEVRNQWRQATCEQRQTVRLTVVSATVGLAVAIGSVLVAGPWDSGQRTAERARAAGGPAAGGDRHGADEPAPSASPVLAALGAPTAEPTPDTGEDAVPPPTGAGLADTLEPLLDDPALGDRRSVSVMDVATGRQVYGAKADSVAVPASIIKVATGAAALSALGPDYRIKTTVVGAGKDGIVLVGGGDPTLTARPVKGPDQPASLRRLADDTARALKKRDTRTVRLGYDTSLYSGPQLHPIGVNENIAPVSPLMVDEGRQDDSDHGPAPRAQDPAADAADSFASMLRDRGIEVRGEPRAQEAGKTPEALAAVRSQPLSALVERMLTNSDNDLGEALARQTAVAAGRPASFAGGARAVTDRLRKLKLPMDGVRIADGSGLDRADRVSAALLAQALVRSADRDRPELRSVLTGLPVAGFNGTLRTRYAKDSVGRGVVRAKTGTLTGINTLAGTVVDADGRLLVFTFITNGTTDADGAQRALDRMASALANCGCR
;
A
#
# COMPACT_ATOMS: atom_id res chain seq x y z
N MET A 1 -47.13 -51.19 0.60
CA MET A 1 -47.03 -51.41 2.07
C MET A 1 -46.05 -50.42 2.75
N PRO A 2 -46.34 -49.10 2.82
CA PRO A 2 -45.48 -48.15 3.56
C PRO A 2 -45.98 -47.82 4.98
N GLU A 3 -47.26 -48.08 5.28
CA GLU A 3 -47.90 -47.59 6.51
C GLU A 3 -47.47 -48.36 7.78
N ALA A 4 -47.13 -49.64 7.67
CA ALA A 4 -46.77 -50.49 8.82
C ALA A 4 -45.44 -50.07 9.50
N ARG A 5 -44.48 -49.49 8.76
CA ARG A 5 -43.21 -49.01 9.32
C ARG A 5 -43.34 -47.69 10.09
N SER A 6 -44.35 -46.87 9.78
CA SER A 6 -44.55 -45.57 10.43
C SER A 6 -45.10 -45.69 11.85
N TRP A 7 -45.89 -46.73 12.13
CA TRP A 7 -46.53 -46.94 13.42
C TRP A 7 -45.54 -47.48 14.46
N GLN A 8 -44.70 -48.45 14.07
CA GLN A 8 -43.67 -49.01 14.95
C GLN A 8 -42.63 -47.95 15.40
N VAL A 9 -42.26 -47.02 14.52
CA VAL A 9 -41.34 -45.92 14.86
C VAL A 9 -41.99 -44.95 15.85
N ARG A 10 -43.29 -44.63 15.69
CA ARG A 10 -44.01 -43.75 16.61
C ARG A 10 -44.18 -44.37 17.99
N GLU A 11 -44.48 -45.66 18.05
CA GLU A 11 -44.63 -46.39 19.32
C GLU A 11 -43.29 -46.52 20.04
N TRP A 12 -42.21 -46.82 19.31
CA TRP A 12 -40.85 -46.85 19.87
C TRP A 12 -40.42 -45.48 20.42
N LEU A 13 -40.67 -44.39 19.68
CA LEU A 13 -40.37 -43.03 20.15
C LEU A 13 -41.20 -42.64 21.37
N SER A 14 -42.46 -43.11 21.48
CA SER A 14 -43.29 -42.82 22.65
C SER A 14 -42.78 -43.55 23.90
N ARG A 15 -42.41 -44.83 23.77
CA ARG A 15 -41.82 -45.64 24.86
C ARG A 15 -40.49 -45.07 25.30
N ALA A 16 -39.59 -44.76 24.37
CA ALA A 16 -38.30 -44.14 24.67
C ALA A 16 -38.47 -42.79 25.40
N ARG A 17 -39.41 -41.95 24.96
CA ARG A 17 -39.72 -40.68 25.67
C ARG A 17 -40.25 -40.91 27.08
N SER A 18 -41.05 -41.95 27.29
CA SER A 18 -41.60 -42.28 28.61
C SER A 18 -40.54 -42.79 29.57
N GLU A 19 -39.62 -43.64 29.10
CA GLU A 19 -38.49 -44.17 29.89
C GLU A 19 -37.52 -43.07 30.29
N VAL A 20 -37.11 -42.22 29.33
CA VAL A 20 -36.22 -41.07 29.62
C VAL A 20 -36.88 -40.15 30.65
N ARG A 21 -38.18 -39.90 30.54
CA ARG A 21 -38.90 -39.04 31.49
C ARG A 21 -38.99 -39.65 32.90
N ASN A 22 -39.16 -40.97 33.00
CA ASN A 22 -39.18 -41.67 34.27
C ASN A 22 -37.80 -41.74 34.92
N GLN A 23 -36.75 -42.05 34.15
CA GLN A 23 -35.36 -41.97 34.62
C GLN A 23 -35.01 -40.56 35.09
N TRP A 24 -35.49 -39.54 34.39
CA TRP A 24 -35.23 -38.15 34.74
C TRP A 24 -35.94 -37.73 36.04
N ARG A 25 -37.12 -38.28 36.31
CA ARG A 25 -37.85 -38.06 37.57
C ARG A 25 -37.18 -38.73 38.76
N GLN A 26 -36.51 -39.86 38.55
CA GLN A 26 -35.82 -40.62 39.59
C GLN A 26 -34.37 -40.16 39.82
N ALA A 27 -33.78 -39.36 38.93
CA ALA A 27 -32.42 -38.87 39.09
C ALA A 27 -32.27 -37.88 40.27
N THR A 28 -31.18 -38.03 41.02
CA THR A 28 -30.80 -37.15 42.13
C THR A 28 -30.43 -35.74 41.64
N CYS A 29 -30.46 -34.74 42.53
CA CYS A 29 -30.13 -33.35 42.17
C CYS A 29 -28.75 -33.22 41.49
N GLU A 30 -27.77 -33.98 42.00
CA GLU A 30 -26.41 -34.02 41.47
C GLU A 30 -26.35 -34.63 40.07
N GLN A 31 -27.01 -35.77 39.83
CA GLN A 31 -27.16 -36.35 38.49
C GLN A 31 -27.83 -35.37 37.52
N ARG A 32 -28.77 -34.55 38.03
CA ARG A 32 -29.43 -33.55 37.19
C ARG A 32 -28.50 -32.44 36.76
N GLN A 33 -27.67 -31.99 37.68
CA GLN A 33 -26.71 -30.93 37.47
C GLN A 33 -25.60 -31.38 36.52
N THR A 34 -25.12 -32.63 36.64
CA THR A 34 -24.16 -33.23 35.70
C THR A 34 -24.71 -33.26 34.28
N VAL A 35 -25.94 -33.78 34.07
CA VAL A 35 -26.56 -33.82 32.73
C VAL A 35 -26.71 -32.41 32.15
N ARG A 36 -27.09 -31.43 32.96
CA ARG A 36 -27.24 -30.04 32.52
C ARG A 36 -25.91 -29.41 32.12
N LEU A 37 -24.84 -29.63 32.90
CA LEU A 37 -23.48 -29.19 32.58
C LEU A 37 -22.99 -29.85 31.29
N THR A 38 -23.14 -31.17 31.15
CA THR A 38 -22.72 -31.90 29.94
C THR A 38 -23.42 -31.39 28.68
N VAL A 39 -24.75 -31.15 28.74
CA VAL A 39 -25.50 -30.62 27.59
C VAL A 39 -25.06 -29.20 27.24
N VAL A 40 -24.87 -28.33 28.24
CA VAL A 40 -24.41 -26.95 28.01
C VAL A 40 -23.00 -26.95 27.42
N SER A 41 -22.07 -27.72 27.98
CA SER A 41 -20.69 -27.83 27.48
C SER A 41 -20.63 -28.40 26.07
N ALA A 42 -21.44 -29.42 25.75
CA ALA A 42 -21.50 -29.98 24.40
C ALA A 42 -22.06 -28.96 23.39
N THR A 43 -23.07 -28.18 23.79
CA THR A 43 -23.68 -27.16 22.91
C THR A 43 -22.71 -26.00 22.64
N VAL A 44 -22.01 -25.54 23.67
CA VAL A 44 -20.97 -24.50 23.54
C VAL A 44 -19.80 -25.01 22.70
N GLY A 45 -19.33 -26.23 22.93
CA GLY A 45 -18.26 -26.85 22.14
C GLY A 45 -18.61 -26.99 20.67
N LEU A 46 -19.86 -27.39 20.35
CA LEU A 46 -20.34 -27.48 18.97
C LEU A 46 -20.44 -26.10 18.31
N ALA A 47 -20.92 -25.08 19.03
CA ALA A 47 -21.01 -23.72 18.52
C ALA A 47 -19.62 -23.12 18.22
N VAL A 48 -18.64 -23.37 19.09
CA VAL A 48 -17.24 -22.97 18.88
C VAL A 48 -16.66 -23.71 17.66
N ALA A 49 -16.84 -25.02 17.56
CA ALA A 49 -16.34 -25.79 16.42
C ALA A 49 -16.93 -25.33 15.07
N ILE A 50 -18.25 -25.10 15.02
CA ILE A 50 -18.92 -24.57 13.81
C ILE A 50 -18.41 -23.15 13.50
N GLY A 51 -18.26 -22.30 14.52
CA GLY A 51 -17.67 -20.96 14.36
C GLY A 51 -16.24 -21.01 13.80
N SER A 52 -15.41 -21.91 14.32
CA SER A 52 -14.04 -22.11 13.83
C SER A 52 -14.00 -22.61 12.39
N VAL A 53 -14.89 -23.54 12.01
CA VAL A 53 -15.00 -24.05 10.64
C VAL A 53 -15.49 -22.97 9.67
N LEU A 54 -16.46 -22.14 10.08
CA LEU A 54 -16.98 -21.04 9.27
C LEU A 54 -15.95 -19.91 9.10
N VAL A 55 -15.16 -19.60 10.12
CA VAL A 55 -14.07 -18.61 10.06
C VAL A 55 -12.90 -19.13 9.21
N ALA A 56 -12.65 -20.45 9.19
CA ALA A 56 -11.55 -21.05 8.44
C ALA A 56 -11.83 -21.30 6.95
N GLY A 57 -13.08 -21.15 6.48
CA GLY A 57 -13.48 -21.42 5.10
C GLY A 57 -13.51 -22.92 4.75
N PRO A 58 -14.01 -23.31 3.56
CA PRO A 58 -14.18 -24.72 3.20
C PRO A 58 -12.83 -25.46 3.08
N TRP A 59 -12.78 -26.66 3.66
CA TRP A 59 -11.68 -27.60 3.59
C TRP A 59 -12.03 -28.72 2.62
N ASP A 60 -11.12 -29.07 1.72
CA ASP A 60 -11.26 -30.25 0.88
C ASP A 60 -9.96 -31.04 0.91
N SER A 61 -10.04 -32.34 1.23
CA SER A 61 -8.89 -33.26 1.28
C SER A 61 -7.67 -32.74 2.09
N GLY A 62 -7.91 -32.07 3.22
CA GLY A 62 -6.86 -31.70 4.19
C GLY A 62 -6.04 -30.46 3.88
N GLN A 63 -6.42 -29.62 2.90
CA GLN A 63 -5.78 -28.32 2.61
C GLN A 63 -6.78 -27.22 2.24
N ARG A 64 -6.38 -25.95 2.39
CA ARG A 64 -7.21 -24.77 2.03
C ARG A 64 -7.35 -24.63 0.51
N THR A 65 -8.59 -24.45 0.01
CA THR A 65 -8.89 -24.27 -1.43
C THR A 65 -8.14 -23.10 -2.07
N ALA A 66 -7.88 -22.02 -1.32
CA ALA A 66 -7.11 -20.86 -1.80
C ALA A 66 -5.60 -21.14 -1.92
N GLU A 67 -5.07 -22.09 -1.15
CA GLU A 67 -3.68 -22.52 -1.24
C GLU A 67 -3.49 -23.54 -2.38
N ARG A 68 -4.49 -24.40 -2.63
CA ARG A 68 -4.53 -25.28 -3.81
C ARG A 68 -4.56 -24.47 -5.12
N ALA A 69 -5.30 -23.36 -5.15
CA ALA A 69 -5.32 -22.45 -6.30
C ALA A 69 -3.99 -21.70 -6.50
N ARG A 70 -3.22 -21.45 -5.43
CA ARG A 70 -1.85 -20.90 -5.51
C ARG A 70 -0.81 -21.95 -5.90
N ALA A 71 -0.97 -23.20 -5.46
CA ALA A 71 -0.07 -24.31 -5.80
C ALA A 71 -0.32 -24.86 -7.22
N ALA A 72 -1.54 -24.76 -7.74
CA ALA A 72 -1.86 -25.07 -9.14
C ALA A 72 -1.41 -23.95 -10.13
N GLY A 73 -0.93 -22.82 -9.62
CA GLY A 73 -0.45 -21.68 -10.38
C GLY A 73 1.07 -21.66 -10.58
N GLY A 74 1.64 -22.73 -11.16
CA GLY A 74 2.98 -22.74 -11.74
C GLY A 74 3.62 -24.13 -11.79
N PRO A 75 4.31 -24.55 -12.89
CA PRO A 75 4.67 -23.78 -14.08
C PRO A 75 3.80 -24.18 -15.29
N ALA A 76 3.07 -23.23 -15.86
CA ALA A 76 2.59 -23.41 -17.23
C ALA A 76 3.77 -23.17 -18.17
N ALA A 77 4.25 -24.25 -18.78
CA ALA A 77 5.03 -24.19 -20.00
C ALA A 77 4.31 -23.30 -21.01
N GLY A 78 4.88 -22.14 -21.27
CA GLY A 78 4.50 -21.22 -22.34
C GLY A 78 5.69 -21.07 -23.27
N GLY A 79 6.02 -22.14 -23.97
CA GLY A 79 7.08 -22.15 -24.98
C GLY A 79 6.61 -23.00 -26.14
N ASP A 80 5.90 -22.38 -27.08
CA ASP A 80 5.75 -22.88 -28.44
C ASP A 80 5.55 -21.70 -29.38
N ARG A 81 6.70 -21.17 -29.83
CA ARG A 81 7.02 -20.66 -31.16
C ARG A 81 8.27 -19.76 -31.08
N HIS A 82 9.44 -20.39 -31.08
CA HIS A 82 10.65 -19.75 -31.58
C HIS A 82 11.15 -20.54 -32.78
N GLY A 83 11.20 -19.87 -33.93
CA GLY A 83 12.09 -20.26 -35.01
C GLY A 83 13.51 -20.28 -34.49
N ALA A 84 14.32 -21.18 -35.06
CA ALA A 84 15.70 -21.39 -34.70
C ALA A 84 16.50 -20.09 -34.83
N ASP A 85 17.06 -19.62 -33.70
CA ASP A 85 18.34 -18.91 -33.60
C ASP A 85 18.79 -18.96 -32.12
N GLU A 86 20.11 -19.01 -31.91
CA GLU A 86 20.86 -19.40 -30.70
C GLU A 86 20.26 -19.07 -29.32
N PRO A 87 20.46 -19.96 -28.31
CA PRO A 87 20.04 -19.69 -26.94
C PRO A 87 20.83 -18.52 -26.34
N ALA A 88 20.12 -17.47 -25.92
CA ALA A 88 20.69 -16.38 -25.14
C ALA A 88 21.36 -16.94 -23.86
N PRO A 89 22.54 -16.44 -23.46
CA PRO A 89 23.20 -16.87 -22.25
C PRO A 89 22.27 -16.60 -21.06
N SER A 90 21.89 -17.66 -20.37
CA SER A 90 21.15 -17.58 -19.12
C SER A 90 22.02 -16.82 -18.12
N ALA A 91 21.53 -15.70 -17.59
CA ALA A 91 22.20 -15.02 -16.48
C ALA A 91 22.40 -16.03 -15.35
N SER A 92 23.64 -16.12 -14.83
CA SER A 92 23.94 -16.97 -13.68
C SER A 92 22.95 -16.67 -12.54
N PRO A 93 22.47 -17.69 -11.81
CA PRO A 93 21.60 -17.46 -10.67
C PRO A 93 22.30 -16.52 -9.68
N VAL A 94 21.62 -15.46 -9.27
CA VAL A 94 22.10 -14.44 -8.30
C VAL A 94 22.54 -15.07 -6.97
N LEU A 95 22.13 -16.31 -6.69
CA LEU A 95 22.54 -17.08 -5.52
C LEU A 95 23.93 -17.73 -5.63
N ALA A 96 24.54 -17.81 -6.82
CA ALA A 96 25.88 -18.40 -6.99
C ALA A 96 27.02 -17.48 -6.52
N ALA A 97 26.74 -16.20 -6.25
CA ALA A 97 27.73 -15.27 -5.69
C ALA A 97 28.01 -15.53 -4.19
N LEU A 98 27.23 -16.39 -3.52
CA LEU A 98 27.56 -16.92 -2.20
C LEU A 98 28.16 -18.31 -2.38
N GLY A 99 29.49 -18.37 -2.51
CA GLY A 99 30.24 -19.61 -2.39
C GLY A 99 30.07 -20.17 -0.97
N ALA A 100 29.00 -20.91 -0.72
CA ALA A 100 28.85 -21.70 0.49
C ALA A 100 29.54 -23.06 0.28
N PRO A 101 30.55 -23.43 1.08
CA PRO A 101 30.85 -24.83 1.25
C PRO A 101 29.63 -25.49 1.90
N THR A 102 29.27 -26.68 1.44
CA THR A 102 28.30 -27.55 2.10
C THR A 102 28.86 -27.98 3.46
N ALA A 103 28.71 -27.12 4.45
CA ALA A 103 28.88 -27.43 5.86
C ALA A 103 27.49 -27.36 6.51
N GLU A 104 27.18 -28.39 7.29
CA GLU A 104 25.94 -28.49 8.05
C GLU A 104 25.69 -27.24 8.91
N PRO A 105 24.42 -26.87 9.19
CA PRO A 105 24.13 -25.66 9.94
C PRO A 105 24.61 -25.82 11.38
N THR A 106 25.72 -25.16 11.71
CA THR A 106 26.13 -24.96 13.10
C THR A 106 25.15 -23.99 13.76
N PRO A 107 24.67 -24.30 14.97
CA PRO A 107 23.82 -23.38 15.71
C PRO A 107 24.66 -22.22 16.26
N ASP A 108 24.19 -21.01 15.99
CA ASP A 108 24.51 -19.78 16.71
C ASP A 108 25.94 -19.22 16.55
N THR A 109 26.17 -18.49 15.45
CA THR A 109 27.04 -17.31 15.46
C THR A 109 26.19 -16.12 15.04
N GLY A 110 25.63 -15.40 16.02
CA GLY A 110 24.83 -14.19 15.84
C GLY A 110 25.58 -12.96 15.33
N GLU A 111 26.41 -13.09 14.30
CA GLU A 111 27.09 -11.97 13.65
C GLU A 111 26.94 -12.05 12.12
N ASP A 112 26.66 -10.91 11.53
CA ASP A 112 26.67 -10.71 10.09
C ASP A 112 28.00 -11.18 9.46
N ALA A 113 28.00 -12.27 8.71
CA ALA A 113 29.23 -12.89 8.19
C ALA A 113 30.01 -12.02 7.17
N VAL A 114 29.37 -11.01 6.57
CA VAL A 114 30.03 -10.07 5.64
C VAL A 114 30.25 -8.74 6.35
N PRO A 115 31.51 -8.31 6.58
CA PRO A 115 31.79 -7.04 7.25
C PRO A 115 31.33 -5.86 6.39
N PRO A 116 30.77 -4.79 6.98
CA PRO A 116 30.32 -3.63 6.22
C PRO A 116 31.50 -2.92 5.52
N PRO A 117 31.23 -2.16 4.45
CA PRO A 117 32.25 -1.34 3.82
C PRO A 117 32.79 -0.28 4.80
N THR A 118 34.04 0.12 4.64
CA THR A 118 34.64 1.18 5.46
C THR A 118 34.25 2.56 4.94
N GLY A 119 34.20 3.53 5.86
CA GLY A 119 33.91 4.91 5.49
C GLY A 119 34.95 5.52 4.55
N ALA A 120 36.22 5.11 4.67
CA ALA A 120 37.30 5.54 3.78
C ALA A 120 37.11 5.00 2.36
N GLY A 121 36.85 3.69 2.20
CA GLY A 121 36.60 3.12 0.87
C GLY A 121 35.37 3.71 0.19
N LEU A 122 34.30 3.97 0.96
CA LEU A 122 33.10 4.66 0.43
C LEU A 122 33.40 6.12 0.05
N ALA A 123 34.24 6.83 0.81
CA ALA A 123 34.67 8.18 0.48
C ALA A 123 35.46 8.20 -0.84
N ASP A 124 36.47 7.33 -0.97
CA ASP A 124 37.27 7.18 -2.19
C ASP A 124 36.42 6.89 -3.43
N THR A 125 35.30 6.18 -3.24
CA THR A 125 34.35 5.84 -4.31
C THR A 125 33.40 7.00 -4.65
N LEU A 126 32.85 7.68 -3.64
CA LEU A 126 31.76 8.64 -3.83
C LEU A 126 32.22 10.09 -3.99
N GLU A 127 33.30 10.51 -3.32
CA GLU A 127 33.76 11.91 -3.34
C GLU A 127 34.13 12.40 -4.76
N PRO A 128 34.86 11.62 -5.59
CA PRO A 128 35.13 12.04 -6.96
C PRO A 128 33.87 12.21 -7.81
N LEU A 129 32.82 11.42 -7.53
CA LEU A 129 31.53 11.50 -8.24
C LEU A 129 30.68 12.66 -7.74
N LEU A 130 30.85 13.06 -6.47
CA LEU A 130 30.18 14.21 -5.87
C LEU A 130 30.67 15.56 -6.42
N ASP A 131 31.83 15.60 -7.05
CA ASP A 131 32.38 16.79 -7.71
C ASP A 131 31.81 17.03 -9.12
N ASP A 132 30.92 16.16 -9.61
CA ASP A 132 30.24 16.38 -10.87
C ASP A 132 29.45 17.71 -10.85
N PRO A 133 29.76 18.67 -11.75
CA PRO A 133 29.14 19.98 -11.73
C PRO A 133 27.61 19.94 -11.98
N ALA A 134 27.09 18.87 -12.59
CA ALA A 134 25.66 18.71 -12.81
C ALA A 134 24.89 18.55 -11.48
N LEU A 135 25.56 18.11 -10.40
CA LEU A 135 24.97 17.95 -9.07
C LEU A 135 24.76 19.29 -8.33
N GLY A 136 25.17 20.44 -8.90
CA GLY A 136 25.00 21.74 -8.27
C GLY A 136 25.89 21.96 -7.05
N ASP A 137 25.59 22.97 -6.24
CA ASP A 137 26.45 23.43 -5.13
C ASP A 137 26.08 22.84 -3.76
N ARG A 138 24.84 22.36 -3.61
CA ARG A 138 24.32 21.83 -2.35
C ARG A 138 24.04 20.34 -2.50
N ARG A 139 24.93 19.55 -1.92
CA ARG A 139 24.95 18.09 -1.94
C ARG A 139 24.88 17.56 -0.52
N SER A 140 23.99 16.60 -0.27
CA SER A 140 23.89 15.85 0.97
C SER A 140 23.80 14.36 0.66
N VAL A 141 24.60 13.57 1.35
CA VAL A 141 24.72 12.11 1.17
C VAL A 141 24.67 11.42 2.52
N SER A 142 23.95 10.31 2.58
CA SER A 142 24.03 9.32 3.65
C SER A 142 24.06 7.92 3.03
N VAL A 143 24.97 7.08 3.51
CA VAL A 143 25.01 5.64 3.22
C VAL A 143 25.00 4.91 4.55
N MET A 144 24.04 4.00 4.71
CA MET A 144 23.85 3.22 5.92
C MET A 144 23.93 1.73 5.62
N ASP A 145 24.57 1.02 6.52
CA ASP A 145 24.53 -0.43 6.53
C ASP A 145 23.20 -0.91 7.13
N VAL A 146 22.46 -1.74 6.40
CA VAL A 146 21.10 -2.13 6.82
C VAL A 146 21.12 -3.02 8.05
N ALA A 147 22.07 -3.96 8.13
CA ALA A 147 22.03 -4.97 9.19
C ALA A 147 22.50 -4.44 10.54
N THR A 148 23.47 -3.52 10.59
CA THR A 148 23.84 -2.81 11.84
C THR A 148 22.99 -1.56 12.08
N GLY A 149 22.34 -1.03 11.05
CA GLY A 149 21.61 0.24 11.10
C GLY A 149 22.51 1.47 11.30
N ARG A 150 23.81 1.34 11.09
CA ARG A 150 24.80 2.42 11.28
C ARG A 150 25.07 3.16 9.98
N GLN A 151 25.26 4.47 10.06
CA GLN A 151 25.81 5.23 8.95
C GLN A 151 27.29 4.85 8.74
N VAL A 152 27.62 4.42 7.53
CA VAL A 152 28.98 4.01 7.12
C VAL A 152 29.68 5.11 6.32
N TYR A 153 28.94 5.98 5.65
CA TYR A 153 29.45 7.19 5.02
C TYR A 153 28.40 8.31 5.05
N GLY A 154 28.84 9.56 5.12
CA GLY A 154 27.95 10.70 5.01
C GLY A 154 28.68 12.00 4.71
N ALA A 155 28.13 12.79 3.79
CA ALA A 155 28.59 14.13 3.47
C ALA A 155 27.43 15.10 3.70
N LYS A 156 27.55 15.99 4.69
CA LYS A 156 26.45 16.88 5.12
C LYS A 156 25.13 16.12 5.36
N ALA A 157 25.23 14.89 5.90
CA ALA A 157 24.11 13.94 6.01
C ALA A 157 22.93 14.49 6.83
N ASP A 158 23.22 15.29 7.86
CA ASP A 158 22.23 15.90 8.76
C ASP A 158 21.72 17.28 8.27
N SER A 159 22.33 17.83 7.21
CA SER A 159 21.88 19.10 6.63
C SER A 159 20.55 18.90 5.93
N VAL A 160 19.56 19.72 6.29
CA VAL A 160 18.24 19.65 5.68
C VAL A 160 18.20 20.37 4.34
N ALA A 161 17.51 19.75 3.38
CA ALA A 161 17.42 20.19 2.00
C ALA A 161 16.01 19.92 1.46
N VAL A 162 15.67 20.48 0.29
CA VAL A 162 14.39 20.17 -0.36
C VAL A 162 14.50 18.79 -1.00
N PRO A 163 13.69 17.79 -0.57
CA PRO A 163 13.83 16.42 -1.04
C PRO A 163 13.23 16.15 -2.42
N ALA A 164 12.26 16.95 -2.86
CA ALA A 164 11.33 16.51 -3.91
C ALA A 164 10.66 15.16 -3.54
N SER A 165 10.31 14.35 -4.52
CA SER A 165 9.51 13.13 -4.33
C SER A 165 10.14 12.00 -3.51
N ILE A 166 11.42 12.07 -3.08
CA ILE A 166 11.94 11.07 -2.13
C ILE A 166 11.33 11.20 -0.73
N ILE A 167 10.64 12.32 -0.43
CA ILE A 167 9.85 12.45 0.80
C ILE A 167 8.72 11.41 0.92
N LYS A 168 8.24 10.88 -0.21
CA LYS A 168 7.23 9.82 -0.26
C LYS A 168 7.66 8.56 0.48
N VAL A 169 8.97 8.32 0.65
CA VAL A 169 9.50 7.27 1.53
C VAL A 169 9.04 7.50 2.97
N ALA A 170 9.17 8.73 3.48
CA ALA A 170 8.73 9.12 4.81
C ALA A 170 7.19 9.11 4.91
N THR A 171 6.48 9.63 3.91
CA THR A 171 5.00 9.60 3.88
C THR A 171 4.46 8.17 3.90
N GLY A 172 5.03 7.27 3.10
CA GLY A 172 4.65 5.86 3.04
C GLY A 172 4.92 5.14 4.36
N ALA A 173 6.11 5.33 4.94
CA ALA A 173 6.44 4.76 6.25
C ALA A 173 5.50 5.27 7.36
N ALA A 174 5.17 6.56 7.35
CA ALA A 174 4.25 7.17 8.30
C ALA A 174 2.82 6.60 8.17
N ALA A 175 2.32 6.46 6.95
CA ALA A 175 0.99 5.90 6.69
C ALA A 175 0.91 4.43 7.12
N LEU A 176 1.89 3.60 6.73
CA LEU A 176 1.95 2.20 7.12
C LEU A 176 2.06 2.01 8.64
N SER A 177 2.91 2.81 9.30
CA SER A 177 3.02 2.82 10.77
C SER A 177 1.72 3.26 11.46
N ALA A 178 0.91 4.11 10.81
CA ALA A 178 -0.33 4.61 11.38
C ALA A 178 -1.51 3.66 11.23
N LEU A 179 -1.63 3.00 10.08
CA LEU A 179 -2.84 2.31 9.63
C LEU A 179 -2.64 0.80 9.46
N GLY A 180 -1.40 0.35 9.25
CA GLY A 180 -1.05 -1.03 8.90
C GLY A 180 -1.21 -1.32 7.40
N PRO A 181 -0.50 -2.34 6.87
CA PRO A 181 -0.44 -2.62 5.44
C PRO A 181 -1.77 -3.11 4.87
N ASP A 182 -2.63 -3.73 5.67
CA ASP A 182 -3.91 -4.28 5.24
C ASP A 182 -5.06 -3.27 5.25
N TYR A 183 -4.81 -2.05 5.73
CA TYR A 183 -5.82 -1.00 5.74
C TYR A 183 -6.32 -0.74 4.33
N ARG A 184 -7.63 -0.50 4.18
CA ARG A 184 -8.25 -0.17 2.91
C ARG A 184 -9.15 1.03 3.08
N ILE A 185 -8.97 2.00 2.19
CA ILE A 185 -9.77 3.21 2.15
C ILE A 185 -11.15 2.84 1.61
N LYS A 186 -12.21 3.32 2.26
CA LYS A 186 -13.59 2.91 1.97
C LYS A 186 -14.38 4.06 1.37
N THR A 187 -14.95 3.84 0.19
CA THR A 187 -15.94 4.74 -0.42
C THR A 187 -17.32 4.12 -0.27
N THR A 188 -18.31 4.90 0.19
CA THR A 188 -19.63 4.38 0.56
C THR A 188 -20.76 5.16 -0.07
N VAL A 189 -21.90 4.50 -0.23
CA VAL A 189 -23.17 5.17 -0.52
C VAL A 189 -24.10 4.94 0.67
N VAL A 190 -24.70 6.01 1.15
CA VAL A 190 -25.59 6.00 2.31
C VAL A 190 -26.93 6.64 1.98
N GLY A 191 -27.97 6.28 2.72
CA GLY A 191 -29.29 6.92 2.62
C GLY A 191 -29.31 8.32 3.25
N ALA A 192 -30.10 9.22 2.67
CA ALA A 192 -30.29 10.60 3.12
C ALA A 192 -31.77 11.02 2.99
N GLY A 193 -32.53 10.81 4.07
CA GLY A 193 -33.98 11.04 4.06
C GLY A 193 -34.72 9.99 3.23
N LYS A 194 -35.95 10.31 2.80
CA LYS A 194 -36.85 9.35 2.13
C LYS A 194 -36.40 8.99 0.70
N ASP A 195 -35.96 9.99 -0.06
CA ASP A 195 -35.68 9.86 -1.50
C ASP A 195 -34.24 10.30 -1.86
N GLY A 196 -33.34 10.38 -0.87
CA GLY A 196 -31.97 10.86 -1.08
C GLY A 196 -30.94 9.77 -0.79
N ILE A 197 -29.84 9.80 -1.54
CA ILE A 197 -28.62 9.04 -1.26
C ILE A 197 -27.41 9.97 -1.32
N VAL A 198 -26.35 9.64 -0.60
CA VAL A 198 -25.10 10.41 -0.60
C VAL A 198 -23.93 9.48 -0.92
N LEU A 199 -23.14 9.86 -1.93
CA LEU A 199 -21.85 9.25 -2.25
C LEU A 199 -20.77 9.89 -1.36
N VAL A 200 -20.19 9.10 -0.45
CA VAL A 200 -19.24 9.57 0.56
C VAL A 200 -17.82 9.17 0.16
N GLY A 201 -16.97 10.18 -0.05
CA GLY A 201 -15.56 10.00 -0.39
C GLY A 201 -14.73 9.55 0.81
N GLY A 202 -14.01 8.44 0.66
CA GLY A 202 -13.09 7.93 1.68
C GLY A 202 -11.67 8.47 1.61
N GLY A 203 -11.31 9.18 0.53
CA GLY A 203 -9.94 9.61 0.24
C GLY A 203 -9.11 8.61 -0.56
N ASP A 204 -9.75 7.75 -1.37
CA ASP A 204 -9.07 6.84 -2.29
C ASP A 204 -8.97 7.48 -3.69
N PRO A 205 -7.80 7.99 -4.11
CA PRO A 205 -7.65 8.55 -5.44
C PRO A 205 -7.63 7.49 -6.55
N THR A 206 -7.48 6.21 -6.19
CA THR A 206 -7.41 5.08 -7.14
C THR A 206 -8.76 4.47 -7.47
N LEU A 207 -9.85 4.95 -6.83
CA LEU A 207 -11.21 4.57 -7.20
C LEU A 207 -11.39 4.80 -8.70
N THR A 208 -11.76 3.76 -9.46
CA THR A 208 -11.81 3.87 -10.92
C THR A 208 -13.24 3.82 -11.45
N ALA A 209 -13.55 4.70 -12.40
CA ALA A 209 -14.76 4.63 -13.21
C ALA A 209 -14.59 3.71 -14.43
N ARG A 210 -13.36 3.29 -14.72
CA ARG A 210 -13.01 2.43 -15.86
C ARG A 210 -13.35 0.96 -15.57
N PRO A 211 -13.52 0.12 -16.60
CA PRO A 211 -13.66 -1.32 -16.42
C PRO A 211 -12.40 -1.93 -15.79
N VAL A 212 -12.57 -2.78 -14.78
CA VAL A 212 -11.47 -3.53 -14.13
C VAL A 212 -11.64 -5.04 -14.35
N LYS A 213 -10.52 -5.78 -14.45
CA LYS A 213 -10.52 -7.24 -14.66
C LYS A 213 -9.50 -7.95 -13.77
N GLY A 214 -9.93 -8.93 -12.97
CA GLY A 214 -9.03 -9.81 -12.21
C GLY A 214 -8.96 -9.51 -10.70
N PRO A 215 -8.21 -10.33 -9.94
CA PRO A 215 -7.95 -10.10 -8.52
C PRO A 215 -7.04 -8.87 -8.31
N ASP A 216 -7.14 -8.21 -7.16
CA ASP A 216 -6.30 -7.06 -6.74
C ASP A 216 -6.44 -5.75 -7.54
N GLN A 217 -7.59 -5.57 -8.18
CA GLN A 217 -7.95 -4.36 -8.90
C GLN A 217 -8.32 -3.19 -7.97
N PRO A 218 -8.26 -1.93 -8.46
CA PRO A 218 -8.74 -0.78 -7.71
C PRO A 218 -10.21 -0.89 -7.31
N ALA A 219 -10.59 -0.09 -6.31
CA ALA A 219 -12.00 0.08 -6.00
C ALA A 219 -12.75 0.54 -7.25
N SER A 220 -13.92 -0.03 -7.54
CA SER A 220 -14.66 0.25 -8.76
C SER A 220 -15.93 1.04 -8.48
N LEU A 221 -16.03 2.23 -9.08
CA LEU A 221 -17.24 3.04 -9.03
C LEU A 221 -18.42 2.32 -9.70
N ARG A 222 -18.15 1.55 -10.76
CA ARG A 222 -19.16 0.70 -11.43
C ARG A 222 -19.73 -0.35 -10.48
N ARG A 223 -18.85 -1.05 -9.73
CA ARG A 223 -19.28 -2.01 -8.71
C ARG A 223 -20.10 -1.33 -7.60
N LEU A 224 -19.67 -0.15 -7.16
CA LEU A 224 -20.42 0.63 -6.18
C LEU A 224 -21.83 0.97 -6.70
N ALA A 225 -21.97 1.33 -7.98
CA ALA A 225 -23.26 1.62 -8.61
C ALA A 225 -24.11 0.36 -8.74
N ASP A 226 -23.51 -0.79 -9.07
CA ASP A 226 -24.17 -2.10 -9.11
C ASP A 226 -24.76 -2.48 -7.75
N ASP A 227 -23.95 -2.38 -6.69
CA ASP A 227 -24.36 -2.69 -5.32
C ASP A 227 -25.44 -1.72 -4.83
N THR A 228 -25.29 -0.43 -5.13
CA THR A 228 -26.28 0.61 -4.77
C THR A 228 -27.61 0.37 -5.46
N ALA A 229 -27.61 0.13 -6.78
CA ALA A 229 -28.82 -0.12 -7.54
C ALA A 229 -29.54 -1.39 -7.06
N ARG A 230 -28.79 -2.44 -6.71
CA ARG A 230 -29.36 -3.65 -6.07
C ARG A 230 -30.01 -3.32 -4.72
N ALA A 231 -29.34 -2.53 -3.88
CA ALA A 231 -29.87 -2.14 -2.57
C ALA A 231 -31.15 -1.32 -2.69
N LEU A 232 -31.21 -0.35 -3.61
CA LEU A 232 -32.38 0.48 -3.87
C LEU A 232 -33.56 -0.32 -4.44
N LYS A 233 -33.31 -1.20 -5.42
CA LYS A 233 -34.34 -2.04 -6.02
C LYS A 233 -34.97 -3.01 -5.01
N LYS A 234 -34.20 -3.52 -4.06
CA LYS A 234 -34.72 -4.35 -2.95
C LYS A 234 -35.67 -3.59 -2.02
N ARG A 235 -35.67 -2.25 -2.07
CA ARG A 235 -36.53 -1.35 -1.31
C ARG A 235 -37.63 -0.72 -2.19
N ASP A 236 -37.84 -1.27 -3.38
CA ASP A 236 -38.76 -0.73 -4.39
C ASP A 236 -38.49 0.75 -4.75
N THR A 237 -37.26 1.22 -4.54
CA THR A 237 -36.84 2.58 -4.87
C THR A 237 -36.18 2.60 -6.24
N ARG A 238 -36.77 3.35 -7.18
CA ARG A 238 -36.25 3.52 -8.56
C ARG A 238 -35.88 4.95 -8.91
N THR A 239 -36.18 5.90 -8.03
CA THR A 239 -35.90 7.32 -8.24
C THR A 239 -35.29 7.89 -6.97
N VAL A 240 -34.16 8.60 -7.11
CA VAL A 240 -33.42 9.19 -5.99
C VAL A 240 -32.92 10.59 -6.34
N ARG A 241 -32.60 11.39 -5.33
CA ARG A 241 -31.68 12.54 -5.43
C ARG A 241 -30.30 12.11 -4.95
N LEU A 242 -29.25 12.51 -5.65
CA LEU A 242 -27.87 12.20 -5.29
C LEU A 242 -27.18 13.42 -4.69
N GLY A 243 -26.68 13.26 -3.47
CA GLY A 243 -25.68 14.15 -2.88
C GLY A 243 -24.28 13.53 -2.93
N TYR A 244 -23.24 14.32 -2.71
CA TYR A 244 -21.88 13.83 -2.50
C TYR A 244 -21.21 14.53 -1.33
N ASP A 245 -20.50 13.75 -0.52
CA ASP A 245 -19.88 14.21 0.72
C ASP A 245 -18.36 14.24 0.59
N THR A 246 -17.81 15.45 0.73
CA THR A 246 -16.38 15.74 0.74
C THR A 246 -15.88 16.25 2.10
N SER A 247 -16.71 16.21 3.14
CA SER A 247 -16.41 16.76 4.47
C SER A 247 -15.28 16.03 5.22
N LEU A 248 -14.87 14.85 4.75
CA LEU A 248 -13.72 14.13 5.31
C LEU A 248 -12.45 14.98 5.23
N TYR A 249 -12.26 15.74 4.14
CA TYR A 249 -11.12 16.64 3.98
C TYR A 249 -11.52 18.07 4.32
N SER A 250 -10.56 18.82 4.85
CA SER A 250 -10.76 20.23 5.22
C SER A 250 -9.64 21.11 4.66
N GLY A 251 -9.89 22.42 4.62
CA GLY A 251 -8.96 23.39 4.06
C GLY A 251 -8.97 23.39 2.52
N PRO A 252 -7.95 24.01 1.89
CA PRO A 252 -7.92 24.14 0.44
C PRO A 252 -7.73 22.79 -0.24
N GLN A 253 -8.42 22.61 -1.38
CA GLN A 253 -8.23 21.47 -2.27
C GLN A 253 -7.03 21.66 -3.20
N LEU A 254 -6.80 22.90 -3.64
CA LEU A 254 -5.68 23.22 -4.54
C LEU A 254 -4.35 23.15 -3.78
N HIS A 255 -3.39 22.40 -4.33
CA HIS A 255 -2.03 22.34 -3.80
C HIS A 255 -1.37 23.74 -3.85
N PRO A 256 -0.48 24.09 -2.89
CA PRO A 256 0.26 25.37 -2.93
C PRO A 256 1.05 25.67 -4.20
N ILE A 257 1.30 24.67 -5.06
CA ILE A 257 1.96 24.86 -6.37
C ILE A 257 1.00 25.38 -7.45
N GLY A 258 -0.29 25.53 -7.14
CA GLY A 258 -1.33 25.92 -8.08
C GLY A 258 -1.85 24.76 -8.92
N VAL A 259 -2.55 25.09 -10.00
CA VAL A 259 -3.07 24.11 -10.96
C VAL A 259 -1.90 23.45 -11.67
N ASN A 260 -1.91 22.11 -11.72
CA ASN A 260 -0.80 21.34 -12.28
C ASN A 260 -1.27 20.01 -12.86
N GLU A 261 -0.64 19.57 -13.94
CA GLU A 261 -0.95 18.27 -14.58
C GLU A 261 -0.50 17.06 -13.74
N ASN A 262 0.39 17.27 -12.76
CA ASN A 262 0.94 16.22 -11.92
C ASN A 262 0.11 15.91 -10.67
N ILE A 263 -0.92 16.69 -10.36
CA ILE A 263 -1.77 16.50 -9.18
C ILE A 263 -3.14 17.15 -9.40
N ALA A 264 -4.22 16.43 -9.12
CA ALA A 264 -5.57 17.00 -9.17
C ALA A 264 -5.85 17.84 -7.90
N PRO A 265 -6.87 18.71 -7.90
CA PRO A 265 -7.41 19.24 -6.66
C PRO A 265 -7.66 18.11 -5.64
N VAL A 266 -7.06 18.20 -4.46
CA VAL A 266 -7.03 17.12 -3.48
C VAL A 266 -8.40 16.98 -2.83
N SER A 267 -9.15 15.98 -3.28
CA SER A 267 -10.51 15.68 -2.85
C SER A 267 -10.60 14.30 -2.19
N PRO A 268 -11.47 14.09 -1.19
CA PRO A 268 -11.71 12.74 -0.65
C PRO A 268 -12.59 11.89 -1.57
N LEU A 269 -13.24 12.52 -2.56
CA LEU A 269 -14.01 11.85 -3.60
C LEU A 269 -13.43 12.26 -4.95
N MET A 270 -12.85 11.29 -5.65
CA MET A 270 -12.43 11.43 -7.04
C MET A 270 -12.43 10.05 -7.70
N VAL A 271 -12.39 10.03 -9.02
CA VAL A 271 -12.10 8.81 -9.78
C VAL A 271 -10.86 8.99 -10.63
N ASP A 272 -10.09 7.92 -10.79
CA ASP A 272 -8.96 7.84 -11.71
C ASP A 272 -7.94 8.98 -11.51
N GLU A 273 -7.67 9.35 -10.25
CA GLU A 273 -6.82 10.51 -9.87
C GLU A 273 -7.27 11.85 -10.49
N GLY A 274 -8.53 11.97 -10.91
CA GLY A 274 -9.03 13.12 -11.66
C GLY A 274 -8.42 13.27 -13.06
N ARG A 275 -7.83 12.22 -13.64
CA ARG A 275 -7.26 12.21 -14.99
C ARG A 275 -8.38 12.25 -16.04
N GLN A 276 -8.21 13.11 -17.04
CA GLN A 276 -9.16 13.23 -18.15
C GLN A 276 -8.75 12.45 -19.40
N ASP A 277 -7.59 11.78 -19.36
CA ASP A 277 -7.09 10.89 -20.41
C ASP A 277 -7.00 9.44 -19.90
N ASP A 278 -6.56 8.52 -20.76
CA ASP A 278 -6.42 7.10 -20.41
C ASP A 278 -5.10 6.76 -19.70
N SER A 279 -4.29 7.76 -19.31
CA SER A 279 -3.08 7.52 -18.53
C SER A 279 -3.43 6.96 -17.14
N ASP A 280 -2.47 6.26 -16.54
CA ASP A 280 -2.57 5.68 -15.20
C ASP A 280 -1.47 6.17 -14.25
N HIS A 281 -0.55 7.02 -14.73
CA HIS A 281 0.49 7.72 -13.97
C HIS A 281 1.08 8.89 -14.77
N GLY A 282 1.84 9.76 -14.10
CA GLY A 282 2.52 10.90 -14.72
C GLY A 282 1.64 12.15 -14.91
N PRO A 283 2.16 13.19 -15.61
CA PRO A 283 1.38 14.36 -15.97
C PRO A 283 0.19 14.00 -16.88
N ALA A 284 -0.97 14.60 -16.63
CA ALA A 284 -2.15 14.49 -17.48
C ALA A 284 -3.07 15.70 -17.26
N PRO A 285 -3.95 16.04 -18.23
CA PRO A 285 -5.05 16.96 -17.97
C PRO A 285 -5.89 16.50 -16.78
N ARG A 286 -6.16 17.41 -15.84
CA ARG A 286 -6.85 17.10 -14.58
C ARG A 286 -8.22 17.78 -14.51
N ALA A 287 -9.17 17.06 -13.92
CA ALA A 287 -10.47 17.58 -13.50
C ALA A 287 -10.32 18.79 -12.59
N GLN A 288 -11.15 19.82 -12.82
CA GLN A 288 -11.18 21.03 -11.99
C GLN A 288 -12.00 20.82 -10.71
N ASP A 289 -13.03 19.98 -10.76
CA ASP A 289 -13.78 19.50 -9.59
C ASP A 289 -13.87 17.97 -9.62
N PRO A 290 -12.85 17.26 -9.09
CA PRO A 290 -12.83 15.81 -9.09
C PRO A 290 -14.01 15.15 -8.36
N ALA A 291 -14.61 15.85 -7.38
CA ALA A 291 -15.74 15.31 -6.62
C ALA A 291 -17.03 15.38 -7.42
N ALA A 292 -17.30 16.51 -8.08
CA ALA A 292 -18.44 16.66 -8.98
C ALA A 292 -18.35 15.65 -10.14
N ASP A 293 -17.18 15.54 -10.79
CA ASP A 293 -16.97 14.60 -11.92
C ASP A 293 -17.22 13.13 -11.49
N ALA A 294 -16.77 12.75 -10.29
CA ALA A 294 -17.03 11.43 -9.74
C ALA A 294 -18.52 11.21 -9.43
N ALA A 295 -19.21 12.22 -8.90
CA ALA A 295 -20.64 12.16 -8.60
C ALA A 295 -21.49 12.07 -9.88
N ASP A 296 -21.13 12.80 -10.93
CA ASP A 296 -21.78 12.75 -12.24
C ASP A 296 -21.59 11.40 -12.92
N SER A 297 -20.35 10.87 -12.88
CA SER A 297 -20.05 9.52 -13.35
C SER A 297 -20.89 8.48 -12.62
N PHE A 298 -21.02 8.61 -11.30
CA PHE A 298 -21.84 7.71 -10.49
C PHE A 298 -23.33 7.82 -10.82
N ALA A 299 -23.85 9.04 -11.00
CA ALA A 299 -25.24 9.28 -11.39
C ALA A 299 -25.55 8.65 -12.75
N SER A 300 -24.66 8.81 -13.73
CA SER A 300 -24.77 8.16 -15.04
C SER A 300 -24.84 6.64 -14.91
N MET A 301 -23.93 6.04 -14.13
CA MET A 301 -23.91 4.60 -13.90
C MET A 301 -25.16 4.07 -13.18
N LEU A 302 -25.79 4.87 -12.31
CA LEU A 302 -27.07 4.52 -11.69
C LEU A 302 -28.22 4.55 -12.70
N ARG A 303 -28.25 5.55 -13.60
CA ARG A 303 -29.24 5.64 -14.69
C ARG A 303 -29.15 4.43 -15.61
N ASP A 304 -27.94 4.02 -15.99
CA ASP A 304 -27.70 2.79 -16.78
C ASP A 304 -28.24 1.53 -16.08
N ARG A 305 -28.37 1.56 -14.75
CA ARG A 305 -28.89 0.47 -13.93
C ARG A 305 -30.38 0.61 -13.64
N GLY A 306 -31.09 1.54 -14.29
CA GLY A 306 -32.52 1.76 -14.13
C GLY A 306 -32.89 2.41 -12.80
N ILE A 307 -31.99 3.23 -12.23
CA ILE A 307 -32.26 4.14 -11.13
C ILE A 307 -32.25 5.57 -11.67
N GLU A 308 -33.40 6.22 -11.71
CA GLU A 308 -33.53 7.63 -12.08
C GLU A 308 -32.87 8.52 -11.01
N VAL A 309 -31.95 9.38 -11.41
CA VAL A 309 -31.35 10.41 -10.54
C VAL A 309 -31.95 11.77 -10.91
N ARG A 310 -32.78 12.31 -10.00
CA ARG A 310 -33.47 13.59 -10.17
C ARG A 310 -32.51 14.76 -9.94
N GLY A 311 -32.42 15.64 -10.94
CA GLY A 311 -31.53 16.78 -10.92
C GLY A 311 -30.06 16.40 -11.01
N GLU A 312 -29.21 17.40 -10.85
CA GLU A 312 -27.76 17.24 -10.79
C GLU A 312 -27.30 16.87 -9.38
N PRO A 313 -26.23 16.07 -9.23
CA PRO A 313 -25.61 15.81 -7.95
C PRO A 313 -25.16 17.11 -7.26
N ARG A 314 -25.26 17.18 -5.93
CA ARG A 314 -24.85 18.36 -5.15
C ARG A 314 -24.06 17.99 -3.91
N ALA A 315 -23.16 18.88 -3.50
CA ALA A 315 -22.45 18.73 -2.23
C ALA A 315 -23.46 18.61 -1.07
N GLN A 316 -23.32 17.55 -0.28
CA GLN A 316 -24.19 17.24 0.84
C GLN A 316 -23.43 16.35 1.82
N GLU A 317 -23.29 16.80 3.08
CA GLU A 317 -22.76 15.95 4.14
C GLU A 317 -23.67 14.75 4.42
N ALA A 318 -23.05 13.60 4.68
CA ALA A 318 -23.76 12.46 5.22
C ALA A 318 -24.28 12.79 6.64
N GLY A 319 -25.53 12.41 6.93
CA GLY A 319 -26.06 12.54 8.29
C GLY A 319 -25.22 11.73 9.30
N LYS A 320 -25.35 12.02 10.61
CA LYS A 320 -24.48 11.45 11.66
C LYS A 320 -24.50 9.92 11.76
N THR A 321 -25.63 9.29 11.44
CA THR A 321 -25.83 7.84 11.51
C THR A 321 -26.61 7.37 10.28
N PRO A 322 -26.02 7.46 9.09
CA PRO A 322 -26.74 7.25 7.85
C PRO A 322 -26.77 5.74 7.55
N GLU A 323 -27.87 5.28 6.97
CA GLU A 323 -28.01 3.87 6.62
C GLU A 323 -27.10 3.52 5.43
N ALA A 324 -26.21 2.54 5.59
CA ALA A 324 -25.32 2.13 4.51
C ALA A 324 -26.08 1.33 3.43
N LEU A 325 -25.93 1.75 2.17
CA LEU A 325 -26.50 1.08 1.00
C LEU A 325 -25.47 0.20 0.29
N ALA A 326 -24.26 0.72 0.10
CA ALA A 326 -23.18 0.02 -0.58
C ALA A 326 -21.81 0.56 -0.16
N ALA A 327 -20.76 -0.24 -0.36
CA ALA A 327 -19.38 0.17 -0.11
C ALA A 327 -18.41 -0.58 -1.01
N VAL A 328 -17.36 0.13 -1.45
CA VAL A 328 -16.16 -0.44 -2.07
C VAL A 328 -14.94 -0.05 -1.26
N ARG A 329 -13.85 -0.80 -1.45
CA ARG A 329 -12.60 -0.63 -0.72
C ARG A 329 -11.44 -0.63 -1.69
N SER A 330 -10.46 0.25 -1.45
CA SER A 330 -9.20 0.32 -2.20
C SER A 330 -8.43 -1.00 -2.16
N GLN A 331 -7.34 -1.10 -2.94
CA GLN A 331 -6.26 -2.03 -2.65
C GLN A 331 -5.72 -1.85 -1.22
N PRO A 332 -5.04 -2.86 -0.63
CA PRO A 332 -4.46 -2.69 0.69
C PRO A 332 -3.42 -1.57 0.65
N LEU A 333 -3.23 -0.89 1.79
CA LEU A 333 -2.35 0.26 1.92
C LEU A 333 -0.92 -0.07 1.47
N SER A 334 -0.47 -1.32 1.66
CA SER A 334 0.78 -1.84 1.09
C SER A 334 0.89 -1.60 -0.42
N ALA A 335 -0.11 -2.01 -1.19
CA ALA A 335 -0.14 -1.85 -2.64
C ALA A 335 -0.28 -0.38 -3.06
N LEU A 336 -1.01 0.44 -2.28
CA LEU A 336 -1.08 1.89 -2.52
C LEU A 336 0.28 2.57 -2.31
N VAL A 337 1.02 2.20 -1.26
CA VAL A 337 2.38 2.70 -1.03
C VAL A 337 3.34 2.23 -2.13
N GLU A 338 3.23 0.97 -2.56
CA GLU A 338 4.05 0.45 -3.66
C GLU A 338 3.80 1.19 -4.97
N ARG A 339 2.53 1.41 -5.34
CA ARG A 339 2.15 2.24 -6.51
C ARG A 339 2.70 3.66 -6.37
N MET A 340 2.53 4.27 -5.20
CA MET A 340 3.02 5.64 -4.93
C MET A 340 4.51 5.77 -5.16
N LEU A 341 5.30 4.84 -4.62
CA LEU A 341 6.76 4.88 -4.73
C LEU A 341 7.22 4.53 -6.14
N THR A 342 6.61 3.51 -6.77
CA THR A 342 6.96 3.03 -8.12
C THR A 342 6.74 4.12 -9.17
N ASN A 343 5.57 4.75 -9.14
CA ASN A 343 5.14 5.71 -10.16
C ASN A 343 5.38 7.17 -9.75
N SER A 344 5.84 7.42 -8.52
CA SER A 344 5.98 8.76 -7.95
C SER A 344 4.66 9.53 -7.87
N ASP A 345 3.58 8.83 -7.58
CA ASP A 345 2.20 9.33 -7.60
C ASP A 345 1.95 10.41 -6.52
N ASN A 346 1.65 11.63 -6.96
CA ASN A 346 1.44 12.77 -6.05
C ASN A 346 0.07 12.74 -5.39
N ASP A 347 -0.95 12.28 -6.10
CA ASP A 347 -2.32 12.17 -5.59
C ASP A 347 -2.37 11.17 -4.43
N LEU A 348 -1.68 10.03 -4.57
CA LEU A 348 -1.46 9.10 -3.45
C LEU A 348 -0.60 9.71 -2.33
N GLY A 349 0.46 10.46 -2.64
CA GLY A 349 1.24 11.16 -1.61
C GLY A 349 0.38 12.02 -0.69
N GLU A 350 -0.48 12.86 -1.28
CA GLU A 350 -1.37 13.74 -0.53
C GLU A 350 -2.52 13.00 0.16
N ALA A 351 -3.07 11.97 -0.48
CA ALA A 351 -4.10 11.12 0.11
C ALA A 351 -3.57 10.36 1.32
N LEU A 352 -2.38 9.75 1.23
CA LEU A 352 -1.78 8.98 2.32
C LEU A 352 -1.37 9.86 3.52
N ALA A 353 -0.88 11.07 3.28
CA ALA A 353 -0.68 12.05 4.35
C ALA A 353 -2.00 12.40 5.06
N ARG A 354 -3.09 12.55 4.32
CA ARG A 354 -4.43 12.80 4.89
C ARG A 354 -5.02 11.59 5.61
N GLN A 355 -4.86 10.38 5.09
CA GLN A 355 -5.24 9.16 5.82
C GLN A 355 -4.48 9.04 7.15
N THR A 356 -3.20 9.44 7.16
CA THR A 356 -2.40 9.51 8.39
C THR A 356 -2.98 10.53 9.38
N ALA A 357 -3.47 11.68 8.90
CA ALA A 357 -4.17 12.66 9.73
C ALA A 357 -5.51 12.15 10.28
N VAL A 358 -6.33 11.50 9.44
CA VAL A 358 -7.58 10.86 9.85
C VAL A 358 -7.31 9.84 10.97
N ALA A 359 -6.33 8.96 10.79
CA ALA A 359 -5.93 7.98 11.80
C ALA A 359 -5.43 8.60 13.11
N ALA A 360 -4.91 9.84 13.05
CA ALA A 360 -4.45 10.60 14.21
C ALA A 360 -5.54 11.48 14.84
N GLY A 361 -6.78 11.47 14.33
CA GLY A 361 -7.84 12.38 14.77
C GLY A 361 -7.54 13.86 14.49
N ARG A 362 -6.69 14.13 13.49
CA ARG A 362 -6.32 15.49 13.05
C ARG A 362 -7.18 15.90 11.84
N PRO A 363 -7.40 17.20 11.60
CA PRO A 363 -8.03 17.65 10.36
C PRO A 363 -7.29 17.09 9.13
N ALA A 364 -8.00 16.47 8.20
CA ALA A 364 -7.41 15.96 6.96
C ALA A 364 -7.22 17.09 5.94
N SER A 365 -6.25 17.95 6.21
CA SER A 365 -5.80 19.07 5.38
C SER A 365 -4.32 18.94 5.06
N PHE A 366 -3.74 19.81 4.23
CA PHE A 366 -2.28 19.84 4.00
C PHE A 366 -1.52 19.96 5.33
N ALA A 367 -1.85 20.97 6.13
CA ALA A 367 -1.20 21.20 7.43
C ALA A 367 -1.43 20.05 8.43
N GLY A 368 -2.63 19.46 8.42
CA GLY A 368 -2.94 18.34 9.29
C GLY A 368 -2.22 17.05 8.88
N GLY A 369 -2.14 16.77 7.58
CA GLY A 369 -1.36 15.67 6.99
C GLY A 369 0.12 15.79 7.31
N ALA A 370 0.71 16.95 7.04
CA ALA A 370 2.10 17.25 7.37
C ALA A 370 2.43 17.03 8.86
N ARG A 371 1.56 17.49 9.76
CA ARG A 371 1.70 17.27 11.21
C ARG A 371 1.59 15.79 11.57
N ALA A 372 0.62 15.08 11.00
CA ALA A 372 0.42 13.66 11.27
C ALA A 372 1.60 12.80 10.79
N VAL A 373 2.13 13.09 9.61
CA VAL A 373 3.36 12.47 9.09
C VAL A 373 4.52 12.77 10.04
N THR A 374 4.75 14.04 10.39
CA THR A 374 5.81 14.45 11.33
C THR A 374 5.74 13.71 12.67
N ASP A 375 4.56 13.57 13.24
CA ASP A 375 4.35 12.84 14.51
C ASP A 375 4.69 11.35 14.37
N ARG A 376 4.35 10.73 13.22
CA ARG A 376 4.67 9.33 12.95
C ARG A 376 6.17 9.11 12.74
N LEU A 377 6.86 10.01 12.05
CA LEU A 377 8.32 9.96 11.91
C LEU A 377 9.02 10.07 13.27
N ARG A 378 8.52 10.93 14.18
CA ARG A 378 9.00 10.97 15.59
C ARG A 378 8.77 9.66 16.33
N LYS A 379 7.59 9.05 16.18
CA LYS A 379 7.27 7.74 16.79
C LYS A 379 8.17 6.62 16.26
N LEU A 380 8.59 6.70 15.00
CA LEU A 380 9.57 5.79 14.38
C LEU A 380 11.03 6.06 14.81
N LYS A 381 11.25 7.05 15.69
CA LYS A 381 12.57 7.45 16.20
C LYS A 381 13.56 7.79 15.08
N LEU A 382 13.08 8.56 14.09
CA LEU A 382 13.91 9.12 13.03
C LEU A 382 14.61 10.42 13.50
N PRO A 383 15.75 10.80 12.90
CA PRO A 383 16.44 12.05 13.24
C PRO A 383 15.66 13.25 12.69
N MET A 384 15.01 14.01 13.58
CA MET A 384 14.04 15.06 13.19
C MET A 384 14.60 16.48 13.22
N ASP A 385 15.90 16.66 13.43
CA ASP A 385 16.51 17.98 13.57
C ASP A 385 16.42 18.78 12.27
N GLY A 386 15.86 20.00 12.36
CA GLY A 386 15.62 20.86 11.20
C GLY A 386 14.53 20.37 10.22
N VAL A 387 13.90 19.23 10.48
CA VAL A 387 12.95 18.60 9.56
C VAL A 387 11.63 19.37 9.54
N ARG A 388 11.14 19.62 8.32
CA ARG A 388 9.85 20.21 8.02
C ARG A 388 9.18 19.40 6.91
N ILE A 389 8.06 18.77 7.24
CA ILE A 389 7.13 18.22 6.27
C ILE A 389 6.08 19.30 5.99
N ALA A 390 5.86 19.64 4.73
CA ALA A 390 4.90 20.62 4.26
C ALA A 390 3.74 19.95 3.49
N ASP A 391 4.03 18.89 2.74
CA ASP A 391 3.06 18.09 2.01
C ASP A 391 3.37 16.57 2.13
N GLY A 392 2.61 15.73 1.43
CA GLY A 392 2.86 14.28 1.37
C GLY A 392 3.65 13.84 0.13
N SER A 393 3.69 14.67 -0.91
CA SER A 393 4.16 14.33 -2.26
C SER A 393 5.59 14.83 -2.55
N GLY A 394 6.09 15.85 -1.87
CA GLY A 394 7.35 16.51 -2.15
C GLY A 394 7.27 17.54 -3.28
N LEU A 395 6.07 18.05 -3.56
CA LEU A 395 5.87 19.13 -4.53
C LEU A 395 6.09 20.50 -3.87
N ASP A 396 5.81 20.62 -2.58
CA ASP A 396 6.00 21.84 -1.81
C ASP A 396 7.48 22.06 -1.49
N ARG A 397 8.03 23.14 -2.04
CA ARG A 397 9.41 23.58 -1.79
C ARG A 397 9.68 24.00 -0.34
N ALA A 398 8.66 24.07 0.51
CA ALA A 398 8.82 24.29 1.95
C ALA A 398 9.31 23.04 2.70
N ASP A 399 9.29 21.86 2.08
CA ASP A 399 9.85 20.65 2.66
C ASP A 399 11.35 20.79 2.96
N ARG A 400 11.75 20.31 4.14
CA ARG A 400 13.14 20.22 4.58
C ARG A 400 13.34 18.86 5.25
N VAL A 401 14.20 18.02 4.67
CA VAL A 401 14.61 16.75 5.28
C VAL A 401 16.11 16.54 5.08
N SER A 402 16.73 15.80 5.99
CA SER A 402 18.13 15.41 5.87
C SER A 402 18.27 14.08 5.11
N ALA A 403 19.43 13.83 4.51
CA ALA A 403 19.72 12.53 3.90
C ALA A 403 19.69 11.41 4.95
N ALA A 404 20.19 11.70 6.17
CA ALA A 404 20.18 10.76 7.29
C ALA A 404 18.75 10.34 7.69
N LEU A 405 17.76 11.24 7.68
CA LEU A 405 16.37 10.88 8.00
C LEU A 405 15.80 9.86 7.01
N LEU A 406 15.97 10.08 5.70
CA LEU A 406 15.41 9.20 4.69
C LEU A 406 16.16 7.87 4.61
N ALA A 407 17.48 7.88 4.78
CA ALA A 407 18.26 6.66 4.91
C ALA A 407 17.80 5.85 6.13
N GLN A 408 17.63 6.50 7.29
CA GLN A 408 17.13 5.83 8.48
C GLN A 408 15.70 5.29 8.31
N ALA A 409 14.83 5.98 7.57
CA ALA A 409 13.48 5.51 7.26
C ALA A 409 13.50 4.22 6.41
N LEU A 410 14.40 4.14 5.43
CA LEU A 410 14.61 2.92 4.62
C LEU A 410 15.18 1.77 5.48
N VAL A 411 16.15 2.04 6.36
CA VAL A 411 16.66 1.05 7.32
C VAL A 411 15.54 0.55 8.23
N ARG A 412 14.69 1.43 8.77
CA ARG A 412 13.51 1.02 9.58
C ARG A 412 12.52 0.18 8.80
N SER A 413 12.43 0.37 7.47
CA SER A 413 11.57 -0.42 6.60
C SER A 413 12.14 -1.80 6.28
N ALA A 414 13.43 -2.01 6.52
CA ALA A 414 14.11 -3.30 6.40
C ALA A 414 14.11 -4.10 7.71
N ASP A 415 13.80 -3.45 8.84
CA ASP A 415 13.81 -4.03 10.17
C ASP A 415 12.85 -5.23 10.26
N ARG A 416 13.34 -6.35 10.80
CA ARG A 416 12.57 -7.60 10.95
C ARG A 416 11.41 -7.43 11.93
N ASP A 417 11.54 -6.52 12.89
CA ASP A 417 10.53 -6.21 13.90
C ASP A 417 9.51 -5.17 13.41
N ARG A 418 9.63 -4.71 12.15
CA ARG A 418 8.72 -3.76 11.49
C ARG A 418 8.21 -4.27 10.13
N PRO A 419 7.67 -5.50 10.04
CA PRO A 419 7.20 -6.04 8.77
C PRO A 419 6.09 -5.20 8.12
N GLU A 420 5.35 -4.40 8.92
CA GLU A 420 4.34 -3.47 8.43
C GLU A 420 4.89 -2.39 7.49
N LEU A 421 6.20 -2.07 7.57
CA LEU A 421 6.84 -1.03 6.76
C LEU A 421 7.44 -1.57 5.46
N ARG A 422 7.44 -2.90 5.23
CA ARG A 422 8.19 -3.54 4.15
C ARG A 422 7.82 -3.02 2.76
N SER A 423 6.57 -2.60 2.57
CA SER A 423 6.09 -2.02 1.30
C SER A 423 6.79 -0.73 0.88
N VAL A 424 7.49 -0.05 1.80
CA VAL A 424 8.37 1.07 1.43
C VAL A 424 9.55 0.59 0.58
N LEU A 425 10.08 -0.61 0.84
CA LEU A 425 11.22 -1.17 0.09
C LEU A 425 10.77 -1.84 -1.21
N THR A 426 9.69 -2.64 -1.17
CA THR A 426 9.19 -3.34 -2.36
C THR A 426 8.55 -2.38 -3.36
N GLY A 427 8.14 -1.19 -2.91
CA GLY A 427 7.65 -0.11 -3.76
C GLY A 427 8.73 0.69 -4.49
N LEU A 428 10.02 0.49 -4.18
CA LEU A 428 11.08 1.22 -4.85
C LEU A 428 11.25 0.72 -6.30
N PRO A 429 11.24 1.61 -7.31
CA PRO A 429 11.56 1.26 -8.69
C PRO A 429 12.91 0.53 -8.79
N VAL A 430 12.98 -0.47 -9.66
CA VAL A 430 14.18 -1.22 -9.99
C VAL A 430 14.86 -0.58 -11.21
N ALA A 431 16.15 -0.26 -11.05
CA ALA A 431 16.98 0.37 -12.07
C ALA A 431 16.90 -0.36 -13.42
N GLY A 432 16.32 0.31 -14.42
CA GLY A 432 16.22 -0.20 -15.79
C GLY A 432 15.05 -1.14 -16.08
N PHE A 433 14.12 -1.35 -15.13
CA PHE A 433 13.02 -2.31 -15.29
C PHE A 433 11.63 -1.70 -15.14
N ASN A 434 11.37 -0.90 -14.11
CA ASN A 434 10.03 -0.37 -13.85
C ASN A 434 10.02 1.04 -13.24
N GLY A 435 8.82 1.58 -13.09
CA GLY A 435 8.59 2.89 -12.47
C GLY A 435 9.42 4.01 -13.10
N THR A 436 9.81 4.98 -12.28
CA THR A 436 10.61 6.13 -12.70
C THR A 436 12.07 5.80 -13.06
N LEU A 437 12.52 4.55 -12.89
CA LEU A 437 13.84 4.09 -13.31
C LEU A 437 13.82 3.23 -14.57
N ARG A 438 12.64 2.96 -15.17
CA ARG A 438 12.47 2.05 -16.33
C ARG A 438 13.42 2.37 -17.49
N THR A 439 13.58 3.65 -17.81
CA THR A 439 14.41 4.14 -18.92
C THR A 439 15.79 4.62 -18.50
N ARG A 440 16.13 4.50 -17.21
CA ARG A 440 17.46 4.85 -16.66
C ARG A 440 18.33 3.60 -16.62
N TYR A 441 19.65 3.79 -16.45
CA TYR A 441 20.67 2.74 -16.44
C TYR A 441 20.81 2.00 -17.80
N ALA A 442 21.95 2.23 -18.46
CA ALA A 442 22.31 1.52 -19.69
C ALA A 442 22.39 -0.01 -19.45
N LYS A 443 22.32 -0.80 -20.53
CA LYS A 443 22.27 -2.27 -20.45
C LYS A 443 23.46 -2.89 -19.71
N ASP A 444 24.62 -2.26 -19.82
CA ASP A 444 25.91 -2.64 -19.23
C ASP A 444 26.19 -1.95 -17.87
N SER A 445 25.25 -1.14 -17.37
CA SER A 445 25.41 -0.48 -16.08
C SER A 445 25.32 -1.50 -14.93
N VAL A 446 26.33 -1.52 -14.06
CA VAL A 446 26.39 -2.41 -12.89
C VAL A 446 25.21 -2.19 -11.93
N GLY A 447 24.68 -0.97 -11.84
CA GLY A 447 23.51 -0.67 -11.01
C GLY A 447 22.18 -1.22 -11.57
N ARG A 448 22.13 -1.62 -12.85
CA ARG A 448 20.91 -2.12 -13.49
C ARG A 448 20.43 -3.41 -12.83
N GLY A 449 19.17 -3.46 -12.42
CA GLY A 449 18.57 -4.62 -11.74
C GLY A 449 18.96 -4.78 -10.26
N VAL A 450 20.03 -4.14 -9.80
CA VAL A 450 20.53 -4.22 -8.41
C VAL A 450 20.09 -3.01 -7.59
N VAL A 451 20.15 -1.81 -8.16
CA VAL A 451 19.68 -0.59 -7.50
C VAL A 451 18.16 -0.55 -7.50
N ARG A 452 17.58 -0.34 -6.32
CA ARG A 452 16.16 -0.04 -6.15
C ARG A 452 16.02 1.30 -5.46
N ALA A 453 15.43 2.30 -6.13
CA ALA A 453 15.43 3.65 -5.58
C ALA A 453 14.24 4.50 -6.01
N LYS A 454 13.78 5.32 -5.06
CA LYS A 454 12.85 6.40 -5.32
C LYS A 454 13.61 7.58 -5.90
N THR A 455 13.07 8.13 -6.99
CA THR A 455 13.56 9.37 -7.62
C THR A 455 12.86 10.60 -7.07
N GLY A 456 13.50 11.76 -7.15
CA GLY A 456 12.86 13.06 -6.97
C GLY A 456 13.42 14.10 -7.93
N THR A 457 12.54 14.87 -8.56
CA THR A 457 12.91 15.93 -9.50
C THR A 457 11.97 17.12 -9.33
N LEU A 458 12.54 18.31 -9.12
CA LEU A 458 11.90 19.62 -9.32
C LEU A 458 12.89 20.52 -10.04
N THR A 459 12.47 21.69 -10.52
CA THR A 459 13.40 22.67 -11.11
C THR A 459 14.52 23.02 -10.11
N GLY A 460 15.75 22.64 -10.44
CA GLY A 460 16.94 22.84 -9.62
C GLY A 460 17.12 21.86 -8.45
N ILE A 461 16.40 20.74 -8.44
CA ILE A 461 16.45 19.74 -7.38
C ILE A 461 16.41 18.34 -8.01
N ASN A 462 17.41 17.52 -7.71
CA ASN A 462 17.47 16.13 -8.17
C ASN A 462 17.89 15.24 -7.00
N THR A 463 17.15 14.17 -6.75
CA THR A 463 17.36 13.34 -5.58
C THR A 463 17.13 11.86 -5.90
N LEU A 464 17.82 11.00 -5.15
CA LEU A 464 17.72 9.54 -5.29
C LEU A 464 17.93 8.89 -3.93
N ALA A 465 17.00 8.05 -3.49
CA ALA A 465 17.10 7.34 -2.21
C ALA A 465 16.63 5.90 -2.38
N GLY A 466 17.40 4.94 -1.86
CA GLY A 466 17.11 3.54 -2.11
C GLY A 466 18.05 2.56 -1.46
N THR A 467 18.01 1.33 -1.99
CA THR A 467 18.85 0.21 -1.56
C THR A 467 19.74 -0.27 -2.70
N VAL A 468 20.90 -0.80 -2.34
CA VAL A 468 21.84 -1.45 -3.24
C VAL A 468 22.54 -2.58 -2.50
N VAL A 469 22.87 -3.67 -3.20
CA VAL A 469 23.76 -4.71 -2.68
C VAL A 469 25.14 -4.45 -3.26
N ASP A 470 26.15 -4.34 -2.41
CA ASP A 470 27.53 -4.08 -2.82
C ASP A 470 28.22 -5.36 -3.36
N ALA A 471 29.49 -5.24 -3.79
CA ALA A 471 30.21 -6.35 -4.42
C ALA A 471 30.49 -7.52 -3.45
N ASP A 472 30.48 -7.25 -2.15
CA ASP A 472 30.69 -8.26 -1.09
C ASP A 472 29.36 -8.90 -0.65
N GLY A 473 28.22 -8.47 -1.22
CA GLY A 473 26.89 -8.99 -0.88
C GLY A 473 26.22 -8.28 0.30
N ARG A 474 26.77 -7.14 0.75
CA ARG A 474 26.19 -6.34 1.84
C ARG A 474 25.04 -5.48 1.33
N LEU A 475 23.90 -5.51 2.03
CA LEU A 475 22.77 -4.63 1.72
C LEU A 475 22.99 -3.25 2.34
N LEU A 476 23.08 -2.24 1.49
CA LEU A 476 23.23 -0.84 1.87
C LEU A 476 21.96 -0.06 1.52
N VAL A 477 21.70 0.97 2.32
CA VAL A 477 20.77 2.06 2.00
C VAL A 477 21.59 3.29 1.66
N PHE A 478 21.15 4.03 0.64
CA PHE A 478 21.73 5.32 0.29
C PHE A 478 20.64 6.39 0.14
N THR A 479 21.01 7.63 0.39
CA THR A 479 20.21 8.82 0.09
C THR A 479 21.12 9.92 -0.42
N PHE A 480 20.81 10.41 -1.62
CA PHE A 480 21.49 11.51 -2.28
C PHE A 480 20.49 12.65 -2.52
N ILE A 481 20.80 13.83 -1.98
CA ILE A 481 19.99 15.04 -2.18
C ILE A 481 20.87 16.10 -2.81
N THR A 482 20.47 16.58 -3.99
CA THR A 482 21.12 17.72 -4.62
C THR A 482 20.15 18.85 -4.91
N ASN A 483 20.55 20.07 -4.55
CA ASN A 483 19.81 21.30 -4.81
C ASN A 483 20.72 22.30 -5.53
N GLY A 484 20.15 23.19 -6.33
CA GLY A 484 20.90 24.12 -7.17
C GLY A 484 21.40 23.49 -8.49
N THR A 485 20.77 22.40 -8.95
CA THR A 485 21.11 21.79 -10.25
C THR A 485 20.67 22.69 -11.40
N THR A 486 21.44 22.73 -12.49
CA THR A 486 21.10 23.49 -13.71
C THR A 486 20.88 22.58 -14.92
N ASP A 487 21.40 21.34 -14.86
CA ASP A 487 21.16 20.26 -15.82
C ASP A 487 20.49 19.09 -15.10
N ALA A 488 19.16 18.98 -15.24
CA ALA A 488 18.39 17.94 -14.56
C ALA A 488 18.75 16.53 -15.05
N ASP A 489 19.02 16.35 -16.35
CA ASP A 489 19.35 15.04 -16.91
C ASP A 489 20.79 14.64 -16.55
N GLY A 490 21.71 15.61 -16.56
CA GLY A 490 23.08 15.43 -16.07
C GLY A 490 23.10 15.02 -14.59
N ALA A 491 22.33 15.72 -13.75
CA ALA A 491 22.20 15.41 -12.34
C ALA A 491 21.64 13.99 -12.12
N GLN A 492 20.59 13.61 -12.87
CA GLN A 492 20.05 12.24 -12.80
C GLN A 492 21.09 11.19 -13.19
N ARG A 493 21.86 11.41 -14.27
CA ARG A 493 22.92 10.48 -14.68
C ARG A 493 24.03 10.40 -13.65
N ALA A 494 24.41 11.51 -13.02
CA ALA A 494 25.42 11.55 -11.96
C ALA A 494 24.96 10.78 -10.71
N LEU A 495 23.71 10.98 -10.27
CA LEU A 495 23.12 10.21 -9.16
C LEU A 495 23.07 8.70 -9.46
N ASP A 496 22.78 8.31 -10.70
CA ASP A 496 22.81 6.90 -11.11
C ASP A 496 24.21 6.31 -11.11
N ARG A 497 25.23 7.08 -11.52
CA ARG A 497 26.63 6.66 -11.41
C ARG A 497 27.04 6.45 -9.96
N MET A 498 26.67 7.35 -9.05
CA MET A 498 26.92 7.20 -7.62
C MET A 498 26.27 5.93 -7.06
N ALA A 499 25.00 5.67 -7.38
CA ALA A 499 24.30 4.47 -6.92
C ALA A 499 24.90 3.19 -7.54
N SER A 500 25.33 3.23 -8.81
CA SER A 500 26.01 2.12 -9.47
C SER A 500 27.40 1.84 -8.89
N ALA A 501 28.12 2.88 -8.47
CA ALA A 501 29.44 2.73 -7.87
C ALA A 501 29.37 1.98 -6.53
N LEU A 502 28.30 2.20 -5.75
CA LEU A 502 28.04 1.41 -4.54
C LEU A 502 27.81 -0.07 -4.85
N ALA A 503 27.13 -0.41 -5.94
CA ALA A 503 26.87 -1.81 -6.31
C ALA A 503 28.16 -2.59 -6.66
N ASN A 504 29.17 -1.88 -7.16
CA ASN A 504 30.45 -2.48 -7.57
C ASN A 504 31.52 -2.39 -6.47
N CYS A 505 31.23 -1.81 -5.31
CA CYS A 505 32.28 -1.54 -4.33
C CYS A 505 32.49 -2.72 -3.36
N GLY A 506 33.74 -3.18 -3.25
CA GLY A 506 34.22 -3.96 -2.10
C GLY A 506 34.94 -3.06 -1.10
N CYS A 507 34.41 -1.86 -0.86
CA CYS A 507 35.04 -0.73 -0.15
C CYS A 507 35.63 -1.14 1.22
N ARG A 508 36.93 -1.47 1.28
CA ARG A 508 37.68 -1.83 2.51
C ARG A 508 38.61 -0.73 2.95
#